data_AF-A0A0D0DED4-F1
#
_entry.id   AF-A0A0D0DED4-F1
#
_cell.length_a   1.000
_cell.length_b   1.000
_cell.length_c   1.000
_cell.angle_alpha   90.00
_cell.angle_beta   90.00
_cell.angle_gamma   90.00
#
_symmetry.space_group_name_H-M   'P 1'
#
loop_
_entity.id
_entity.type
_entity.pdbx_description
1 polymer ?
#
loop_
_entity_poly.entity_id
_entity_poly.type
_entity_poly.pdbx_seq_one_letter_code
_entity_poly.pdbx_strand_id
1 'polypeptide(L)'
;MTFLLGQTFCARNILASTFVMVWAIRLAGFLLFRVLKRGSDTRFDDIRHHFWKFFGFWIGQILWVWVVSLPLTILNSPAVSGASGGVCNRPSFGGRDIAGVVIFCLGWSLEFLADLQKYLWKASKPPADAIMNTGLWKWSRHPPYFAEILCWWGIWVLCLSPATSSESGLTPSARAAQYASIVSPLFTMLIILFASGIPPAERSQARKFYILNSAENGTTPTPSIVRNATCNHQTPWERYKYYLSSTSVLFPIPPVLYRPLPLLVKSTALLDFPMYRRFETEDGEQEVILV
;
A
#
# COMPACT_ATOMS: atom_id res chain seq x y z
N MET A 1 13.41 4.07 19.74
CA MET A 1 13.75 3.33 20.98
C MET A 1 14.88 2.33 20.76
N THR A 2 14.75 1.34 19.86
CA THR A 2 15.79 0.31 19.61
C THR A 2 17.16 0.91 19.25
N PHE A 3 17.19 1.94 18.40
CA PHE A 3 18.41 2.65 18.02
C PHE A 3 19.12 3.33 19.22
N LEU A 4 18.36 4.01 20.08
CA LEU A 4 18.89 4.72 21.24
C LEU A 4 19.33 3.76 22.36
N LEU A 5 18.59 2.66 22.56
CA LEU A 5 18.95 1.64 23.56
C LEU A 5 20.14 0.80 23.12
N GLY A 6 20.32 0.59 21.81
CA GLY A 6 21.44 -0.16 21.26
C GLY A 6 22.78 0.59 21.28
N GLN A 7 22.79 1.91 21.50
CA GLN A 7 23.99 2.77 21.58
C GLN A 7 24.98 2.56 20.42
N THR A 8 24.48 2.19 19.23
CA THR A 8 25.29 1.81 18.06
C THR A 8 24.94 2.68 16.87
N PHE A 9 25.81 3.67 16.60
CA PHE A 9 25.57 4.74 15.64
C PHE A 9 26.24 4.46 14.30
N CYS A 10 25.93 3.32 13.68
CA CYS A 10 26.42 2.97 12.35
C CYS A 10 25.54 3.61 11.27
N ALA A 11 26.11 3.93 10.09
CA ALA A 11 25.39 4.59 9.01
C ALA A 11 24.10 3.84 8.59
N ARG A 12 24.19 2.51 8.49
CA ARG A 12 23.07 1.62 8.13
C ARG A 12 21.92 1.71 9.15
N ASN A 13 22.24 1.69 10.44
CA ASN A 13 21.28 1.76 11.53
C ASN A 13 20.60 3.12 11.60
N ILE A 14 21.37 4.20 11.39
CA ILE A 14 20.85 5.57 11.31
C ILE A 14 19.87 5.69 10.15
N LEU A 15 20.25 5.25 8.95
CA LEU A 15 19.42 5.34 7.76
C LEU A 15 18.14 4.50 7.90
N ALA A 16 18.25 3.23 8.28
CA ALA A 16 17.09 2.36 8.46
C ALA A 16 16.12 2.92 9.52
N SER A 17 16.65 3.43 10.63
CA SER A 17 15.83 4.07 11.68
C SER A 17 15.14 5.34 11.18
N THR A 18 15.86 6.15 10.39
CA THR A 18 15.33 7.37 9.79
C THR A 18 14.22 7.06 8.79
N PHE A 19 14.40 6.05 7.93
CA PHE A 19 13.39 5.63 6.97
C PHE A 19 12.11 5.15 7.63
N VAL A 20 12.21 4.30 8.66
CA VAL A 20 11.03 3.88 9.44
C VAL A 20 10.37 5.09 10.15
N MET A 21 11.16 6.05 10.65
CA MET A 21 10.62 7.24 11.29
C MET A 21 9.87 8.14 10.28
N VAL A 22 10.46 8.39 9.12
CA VAL A 22 9.83 9.16 8.03
C VAL A 22 8.53 8.50 7.59
N TRP A 23 8.54 7.18 7.42
CA TRP A 23 7.35 6.40 7.09
C TRP A 23 6.28 6.49 8.20
N ALA A 24 6.67 6.35 9.47
CA ALA A 24 5.74 6.38 10.60
C ALA A 24 5.12 7.77 10.81
N ILE A 25 5.92 8.84 10.70
CA ILE A 25 5.44 10.22 10.79
C ILE A 25 4.42 10.50 9.69
N ARG A 26 4.67 10.04 8.47
CA ARG A 26 3.72 10.18 7.35
C ARG A 26 2.40 9.48 7.65
N LEU A 27 2.44 8.20 8.07
CA LEU A 27 1.22 7.45 8.39
C LEU A 27 0.45 8.09 9.55
N ALA A 28 1.14 8.47 10.62
CA ALA A 28 0.56 9.15 11.77
C ALA A 28 -0.05 10.51 11.38
N GLY A 29 0.65 11.28 10.55
CA GLY A 29 0.17 12.56 10.03
C GLY A 29 -1.10 12.43 9.20
N PHE A 30 -1.18 11.42 8.32
CA PHE A 30 -2.38 11.13 7.54
C PHE A 30 -3.58 10.77 8.44
N LEU A 31 -3.36 9.90 9.43
CA LEU A 31 -4.39 9.49 10.38
C LEU A 31 -4.88 10.68 11.22
N LEU A 32 -3.95 11.50 11.72
CA LEU A 32 -4.26 12.71 12.48
C LEU A 32 -5.07 13.69 11.63
N PHE A 33 -4.63 13.99 10.42
CA PHE A 33 -5.34 14.87 9.49
C PHE A 33 -6.78 14.39 9.25
N ARG A 34 -6.96 13.08 9.06
CA ARG A 34 -8.27 12.48 8.83
C ARG A 34 -9.20 12.61 10.04
N VAL A 35 -8.68 12.40 11.26
CA VAL A 35 -9.45 12.58 12.50
C VAL A 35 -9.86 14.04 12.65
N LEU A 36 -8.94 14.98 12.44
CA LEU A 36 -9.22 16.42 12.52
C LEU A 36 -10.27 16.88 11.50
N LYS A 37 -10.32 16.26 10.30
CA LYS A 37 -11.30 16.62 9.26
C LYS A 37 -12.63 15.90 9.37
N ARG A 38 -12.66 14.62 9.75
CA ARG A 38 -13.87 13.78 9.73
C ARG A 38 -14.57 13.70 11.09
N GLY A 39 -13.89 14.03 12.19
CA GLY A 39 -14.45 14.08 13.55
C GLY A 39 -14.67 12.71 14.20
N SER A 40 -15.00 11.67 13.43
CA SER A 40 -15.10 10.28 13.92
C SER A 40 -14.49 9.27 12.94
N ASP A 41 -14.00 8.16 13.47
CA ASP A 41 -13.55 7.00 12.71
C ASP A 41 -14.57 5.87 12.85
N THR A 42 -15.39 5.73 11.80
CA THR A 42 -16.51 4.78 11.72
C THR A 42 -16.13 3.32 11.97
N ARG A 43 -14.83 2.97 11.90
CA ARG A 43 -14.35 1.62 12.22
C ARG A 43 -14.47 1.28 13.71
N PHE A 44 -14.52 2.29 14.57
CA PHE A 44 -14.57 2.09 16.02
C PHE A 44 -15.97 2.17 16.61
N ASP A 45 -16.97 2.64 15.85
CA ASP A 45 -18.32 2.91 16.37
C ASP A 45 -18.95 1.65 16.98
N ASP A 46 -18.80 0.48 16.35
CA ASP A 46 -19.39 -0.78 16.82
C ASP A 46 -18.52 -1.56 17.83
N ILE A 47 -17.20 -1.31 17.85
CA ILE A 47 -16.26 -2.07 18.67
C ILE A 47 -15.88 -1.36 19.98
N ARG A 48 -15.98 -0.03 20.04
CA ARG A 48 -15.56 0.76 21.22
C ARG A 48 -16.33 0.44 22.49
N HIS A 49 -17.58 -0.05 22.36
CA HIS A 49 -18.43 -0.44 23.48
C HIS A 49 -18.14 -1.87 23.97
N HIS A 50 -17.35 -2.65 23.21
CA HIS A 50 -17.05 -4.05 23.49
C HIS A 50 -15.57 -4.20 23.87
N PHE A 51 -15.27 -4.19 25.18
CA PHE A 51 -13.89 -4.21 25.70
C PHE A 51 -13.00 -5.27 25.02
N TRP A 52 -13.44 -6.53 24.98
CA TRP A 52 -12.64 -7.62 24.40
C TRP A 52 -12.40 -7.50 22.89
N LYS A 53 -13.37 -6.97 22.13
CA LYS A 53 -13.20 -6.72 20.69
C LYS A 53 -12.23 -5.55 20.45
N PHE A 54 -12.39 -4.49 21.23
CA PHE A 54 -11.51 -3.32 21.16
C PHE A 54 -10.07 -3.68 21.58
N PHE A 55 -9.90 -4.43 22.66
CA PHE A 55 -8.60 -4.92 23.11
C PHE A 55 -7.93 -5.83 22.07
N GLY A 56 -8.67 -6.82 21.53
CA GLY A 56 -8.16 -7.71 20.49
C GLY A 56 -7.70 -6.96 19.24
N PHE A 57 -8.42 -5.91 18.82
CA PHE A 57 -8.01 -5.03 17.72
C PHE A 57 -6.63 -4.40 17.99
N TRP A 58 -6.42 -3.83 19.18
CA TRP A 58 -5.14 -3.19 19.54
C TRP A 58 -3.99 -4.19 19.67
N ILE A 59 -4.24 -5.39 20.20
CA ILE A 59 -3.23 -6.46 20.19
C ILE A 59 -2.84 -6.82 18.76
N GLY A 60 -3.81 -6.91 17.84
CA GLY A 60 -3.53 -7.09 16.41
C GLY A 60 -2.67 -5.98 15.82
N GLN A 61 -2.94 -4.72 16.17
CA GLN A 61 -2.13 -3.57 15.73
C GLN A 61 -0.71 -3.63 16.29
N ILE A 62 -0.53 -4.00 17.56
CA ILE A 62 0.79 -4.15 18.20
C ILE A 62 1.59 -5.26 17.49
N LEU A 63 0.97 -6.42 17.27
CA LEU A 63 1.61 -7.52 16.57
C LEU A 63 1.96 -7.15 15.13
N TRP A 64 1.07 -6.42 14.44
CA TRP A 64 1.34 -5.93 13.09
C TRP A 64 2.56 -5.02 13.05
N VAL A 65 2.60 -3.97 13.89
CA VAL A 65 3.74 -3.05 13.98
C VAL A 65 5.02 -3.79 14.35
N TRP A 66 4.94 -4.75 15.28
CA TRP A 66 6.08 -5.56 15.69
C TRP A 66 6.66 -6.36 14.51
N VAL A 67 5.83 -7.12 13.78
CA VAL A 67 6.24 -7.91 12.61
C VAL A 67 6.87 -7.02 11.54
N VAL A 68 6.22 -5.89 11.23
CA VAL A 68 6.70 -4.96 10.20
C VAL A 68 8.03 -4.31 10.60
N SER A 69 8.24 -4.05 11.89
CA SER A 69 9.48 -3.47 12.42
C SER A 69 10.66 -4.45 12.56
N LEU A 70 10.47 -5.75 12.28
CA LEU A 70 11.49 -6.79 12.50
C LEU A 70 12.85 -6.51 11.85
N PRO A 71 12.96 -6.08 10.57
CA PRO A 71 14.26 -5.81 9.95
C PRO A 71 15.06 -4.78 10.71
N LEU A 72 14.40 -3.69 11.15
CA LEU A 72 15.03 -2.63 11.93
C LEU A 72 15.39 -3.11 13.35
N THR A 73 14.48 -3.83 14.00
CA THR A 73 14.69 -4.31 15.38
C THR A 73 15.86 -5.30 15.44
N ILE A 74 15.95 -6.21 14.48
CA ILE A 74 17.06 -7.17 14.38
C ILE A 74 18.36 -6.45 14.02
N LEU A 75 18.33 -5.50 13.07
CA LEU A 75 19.52 -4.71 12.72
C LEU A 75 20.07 -3.96 13.95
N ASN A 76 19.21 -3.30 14.73
CA ASN A 76 19.60 -2.56 15.93
C ASN A 76 19.91 -3.45 17.14
N SER A 77 19.75 -4.76 17.04
CA SER A 77 20.00 -5.68 18.15
C SER A 77 21.51 -5.79 18.46
N PRO A 78 21.90 -6.05 19.72
CA PRO A 78 23.30 -6.25 20.07
C PRO A 78 23.97 -7.41 19.31
N ALA A 79 23.20 -8.44 18.95
CA ALA A 79 23.69 -9.59 18.19
C ALA A 79 24.11 -9.25 16.75
N VAL A 80 23.63 -8.13 16.20
CA VAL A 80 23.97 -7.67 14.85
C VAL A 80 24.88 -6.45 14.89
N SER A 81 24.56 -5.45 15.73
CA SER A 81 25.25 -4.15 15.75
C SER A 81 25.98 -3.82 17.05
N GLY A 82 25.79 -4.59 18.13
CA GLY A 82 26.29 -4.30 19.48
C GLY A 82 27.80 -4.45 19.65
N ALA A 83 28.37 -3.74 20.65
CA ALA A 83 29.77 -3.89 21.02
C ALA A 83 30.13 -5.28 21.57
N SER A 84 29.13 -6.01 22.11
CA SER A 84 29.27 -7.35 22.68
C SER A 84 29.06 -8.47 21.64
N GLY A 85 29.68 -8.34 20.45
CA GLY A 85 29.71 -9.38 19.42
C GLY A 85 28.97 -9.07 18.11
N GLY A 86 28.37 -7.88 17.97
CA GLY A 86 27.90 -7.33 16.69
C GLY A 86 29.03 -6.58 15.98
N VAL A 87 28.86 -6.32 14.68
CA VAL A 87 29.93 -5.74 13.86
C VAL A 87 29.45 -4.48 13.15
N CYS A 88 29.61 -3.35 13.85
CA CYS A 88 29.31 -2.03 13.28
C CYS A 88 30.18 -1.78 12.05
N ASN A 89 29.57 -1.32 10.95
CA ASN A 89 30.23 -1.06 9.67
C ASN A 89 30.99 -2.25 9.05
N ARG A 90 30.65 -3.50 9.39
CA ARG A 90 31.08 -4.69 8.61
C ARG A 90 29.85 -5.49 8.15
N PRO A 91 29.63 -5.64 6.83
CA PRO A 91 30.43 -5.07 5.74
C PRO A 91 30.38 -3.54 5.76
N SER A 92 31.39 -2.92 5.14
CA SER A 92 31.38 -1.50 4.84
C SER A 92 30.11 -1.15 4.04
N PHE A 93 29.72 0.11 4.09
CA PHE A 93 28.56 0.57 3.35
C PHE A 93 28.80 0.38 1.84
N GLY A 94 27.98 -0.43 1.19
CA GLY A 94 28.23 -0.90 -0.18
C GLY A 94 27.00 -0.86 -1.08
N GLY A 95 27.13 -1.46 -2.27
CA GLY A 95 26.09 -1.41 -3.31
C GLY A 95 24.71 -1.92 -2.87
N ARG A 96 24.66 -2.89 -1.95
CA ARG A 96 23.40 -3.43 -1.40
C ARG A 96 22.67 -2.41 -0.54
N ASP A 97 23.42 -1.63 0.24
CA ASP A 97 22.86 -0.56 1.05
C ASP A 97 22.31 0.56 0.16
N ILE A 98 23.07 0.92 -0.89
CA ILE A 98 22.64 1.88 -1.91
C ILE A 98 21.36 1.39 -2.60
N ALA A 99 21.27 0.11 -2.97
CA ALA A 99 20.06 -0.46 -3.54
C ALA A 99 18.85 -0.33 -2.60
N GLY A 100 19.01 -0.66 -1.31
CA GLY A 100 17.96 -0.49 -0.31
C GLY A 100 17.51 0.97 -0.15
N VAL A 101 18.46 1.91 -0.13
CA VAL A 101 18.20 3.36 -0.10
C VAL A 101 17.43 3.82 -1.33
N VAL A 102 17.89 3.43 -2.53
CA VAL A 102 17.22 3.80 -3.80
C VAL A 102 15.80 3.25 -3.84
N ILE A 103 15.59 1.98 -3.48
CA ILE A 103 14.26 1.36 -3.45
C ILE A 103 13.33 2.09 -2.48
N PHE A 104 13.81 2.42 -1.28
CA PHE A 104 13.03 3.17 -0.30
C PHE A 104 12.68 4.57 -0.80
N CYS A 105 13.67 5.33 -1.29
CA CYS A 105 13.44 6.68 -1.79
C CYS A 105 12.48 6.70 -2.99
N LEU A 106 12.56 5.70 -3.88
CA LEU A 106 11.62 5.53 -4.98
C LEU A 106 10.21 5.26 -4.46
N GLY A 107 10.05 4.32 -3.53
CA GLY A 107 8.77 4.02 -2.88
C GLY A 107 8.18 5.27 -2.23
N TRP A 108 8.93 5.92 -1.34
CA TRP A 108 8.48 7.11 -0.64
C TRP A 108 8.08 8.26 -1.58
N SER A 109 8.85 8.47 -2.66
CA SER A 109 8.54 9.50 -3.67
C SER A 109 7.27 9.16 -4.46
N LEU A 110 7.09 7.90 -4.88
CA LEU A 110 5.89 7.45 -5.57
C LEU A 110 4.65 7.60 -4.70
N GLU A 111 4.75 7.27 -3.41
CA GLU A 111 3.66 7.42 -2.46
C GLU A 111 3.27 8.90 -2.30
N PHE A 112 4.26 9.76 -2.01
CA PHE A 112 4.04 11.19 -1.84
C PHE A 112 3.39 11.82 -3.09
N LEU A 113 3.88 11.48 -4.29
CA LEU A 113 3.33 11.98 -5.54
C LEU A 113 1.91 11.49 -5.79
N ALA A 114 1.62 10.20 -5.52
CA ALA A 114 0.30 9.64 -5.71
C ALA A 114 -0.73 10.27 -4.76
N ASP A 115 -0.37 10.47 -3.50
CA ASP A 115 -1.20 11.12 -2.49
C ASP A 115 -1.44 12.60 -2.81
N LEU A 116 -0.40 13.33 -3.22
CA LEU A 116 -0.52 14.73 -3.64
C LEU A 116 -1.45 14.87 -4.85
N GLN A 117 -1.28 14.02 -5.87
CA GLN A 117 -2.17 13.99 -7.04
C GLN A 117 -3.61 13.73 -6.61
N LYS A 118 -3.84 12.77 -5.70
CA LYS A 118 -5.18 12.42 -5.21
C LYS A 118 -5.80 13.56 -4.41
N TYR A 119 -5.00 14.23 -3.58
CA TYR A 119 -5.43 15.37 -2.79
C TYR A 119 -5.86 16.54 -3.67
N LEU A 120 -5.02 16.93 -4.64
CA LEU A 120 -5.32 18.01 -5.58
C LEU A 120 -6.56 17.70 -6.42
N TRP A 121 -6.69 16.45 -6.90
CA TRP A 121 -7.88 16.01 -7.63
C TRP A 121 -9.15 16.06 -6.77
N LYS A 122 -9.10 15.68 -5.49
CA LYS A 122 -10.27 15.81 -4.61
C LYS A 122 -10.60 17.27 -4.29
N ALA A 123 -9.58 18.13 -4.15
CA ALA A 123 -9.76 19.55 -3.89
C ALA A 123 -10.47 20.29 -5.04
N SER A 124 -10.33 19.82 -6.29
CA SER A 124 -11.03 20.38 -7.45
C SER A 124 -12.51 19.98 -7.56
N LYS A 125 -13.05 19.22 -6.61
CA LYS A 125 -14.47 18.77 -6.54
C LYS A 125 -14.98 18.14 -7.86
N PRO A 126 -14.36 17.04 -8.32
CA PRO A 126 -14.75 16.37 -9.55
C PRO A 126 -16.16 15.77 -9.43
N PRO A 127 -16.88 15.58 -10.55
CA PRO A 127 -18.19 14.93 -10.57
C PRO A 127 -18.20 13.57 -9.87
N ALA A 128 -19.37 13.15 -9.39
CA ALA A 128 -19.50 11.91 -8.64
C ALA A 128 -19.14 10.65 -9.45
N ASP A 129 -19.36 10.68 -10.76
CA ASP A 129 -19.05 9.64 -11.75
C ASP A 129 -17.61 9.74 -12.31
N ALA A 130 -16.83 10.73 -11.91
CA ALA A 130 -15.46 10.89 -12.39
C ALA A 130 -14.50 9.88 -11.75
N ILE A 131 -13.67 9.27 -12.59
CA ILE A 131 -12.56 8.40 -12.18
C ILE A 131 -11.26 9.19 -12.29
N MET A 132 -10.43 9.11 -11.26
CA MET A 132 -9.10 9.70 -11.33
C MET A 132 -8.19 8.85 -12.23
N ASN A 133 -7.83 9.38 -13.40
CA ASN A 133 -7.05 8.68 -14.42
C ASN A 133 -5.86 9.52 -14.93
N THR A 134 -5.31 10.38 -14.07
CA THR A 134 -4.18 11.27 -14.37
C THR A 134 -2.93 10.90 -13.56
N GLY A 135 -1.75 11.23 -14.08
CA GLY A 135 -0.48 10.97 -13.38
C GLY A 135 -0.27 9.48 -13.11
N LEU A 136 0.14 9.13 -11.88
CA LEU A 136 0.39 7.75 -11.46
C LEU A 136 -0.91 6.90 -11.46
N TRP A 137 -2.04 7.53 -11.20
CA TRP A 137 -3.36 6.89 -11.18
C TRP A 137 -3.84 6.44 -12.57
N LYS A 138 -3.16 6.90 -13.64
CA LYS A 138 -3.37 6.38 -15.00
C LYS A 138 -2.70 5.02 -15.22
N TRP A 139 -1.63 4.71 -14.48
CA TRP A 139 -0.78 3.54 -14.69
C TRP A 139 -1.05 2.44 -13.64
N SER A 140 -1.49 2.83 -12.45
CA SER A 140 -1.87 1.91 -11.38
C SER A 140 -3.16 2.41 -10.72
N ARG A 141 -4.04 1.49 -10.33
CA ARG A 141 -5.26 1.80 -9.57
C ARG A 141 -4.94 2.16 -8.13
N HIS A 142 -3.88 1.58 -7.56
CA HIS A 142 -3.43 1.84 -6.19
C HIS A 142 -1.92 2.12 -6.11
N PRO A 143 -1.42 3.21 -6.71
CA PRO A 143 0.00 3.53 -6.67
C PRO A 143 0.58 3.68 -5.24
N PRO A 144 -0.14 4.23 -4.24
CA PRO A 144 0.38 4.27 -2.86
C PRO A 144 0.66 2.89 -2.26
N TYR A 145 -0.13 1.86 -2.61
CA TYR A 145 0.08 0.51 -2.08
C TYR A 145 1.32 -0.16 -2.66
N PHE A 146 1.60 0.05 -3.95
CA PHE A 146 2.85 -0.40 -4.55
C PHE A 146 4.06 0.31 -3.91
N ALA A 147 3.94 1.61 -3.69
CA ALA A 147 4.94 2.42 -3.05
C ALA A 147 5.23 2.00 -1.60
N GLU A 148 4.19 1.67 -0.83
CA GLU A 148 4.29 1.10 0.52
C GLU A 148 5.07 -0.23 0.52
N ILE A 149 4.76 -1.12 -0.42
CA ILE A 149 5.50 -2.39 -0.61
C ILE A 149 6.98 -2.10 -0.89
N LEU A 150 7.30 -1.19 -1.83
CA LEU A 150 8.67 -0.79 -2.13
C LEU A 150 9.42 -0.26 -0.91
N CYS A 151 8.80 0.59 -0.09
CA CYS A 151 9.41 1.11 1.14
C CYS A 151 9.91 -0.01 2.06
N TRP A 152 9.06 -1.01 2.32
CA TRP A 152 9.42 -2.12 3.22
C TRP A 152 10.44 -3.08 2.62
N TRP A 153 10.39 -3.32 1.29
CA TRP A 153 11.45 -4.04 0.60
C TRP A 153 12.78 -3.29 0.66
N GLY A 154 12.79 -1.97 0.47
CA GLY A 154 13.99 -1.13 0.57
C GLY A 154 14.62 -1.15 1.97
N ILE A 155 13.79 -1.02 3.01
CA ILE A 155 14.23 -1.13 4.41
C ILE A 155 14.80 -2.53 4.68
N TRP A 156 14.15 -3.59 4.23
CA TRP A 156 14.64 -4.94 4.42
C TRP A 156 15.98 -5.18 3.69
N VAL A 157 16.11 -4.76 2.42
CA VAL A 157 17.37 -4.87 1.66
C VAL A 157 18.51 -4.15 2.38
N LEU A 158 18.26 -2.94 2.89
CA LEU A 158 19.23 -2.19 3.69
C LEU A 158 19.64 -2.96 4.97
N CYS A 159 18.67 -3.52 5.68
CA CYS A 159 18.91 -4.28 6.92
C CYS A 159 19.58 -5.65 6.68
N LEU A 160 19.46 -6.23 5.48
CA LEU A 160 19.98 -7.56 5.13
C LEU A 160 21.48 -7.57 4.77
N SER A 161 22.06 -6.40 4.49
CA SER A 161 23.46 -6.27 4.03
C SER A 161 24.49 -7.01 4.92
N PRO A 162 24.39 -7.01 6.27
CA PRO A 162 25.27 -7.81 7.13
C PRO A 162 25.15 -9.33 6.94
N ALA A 163 23.95 -9.87 6.77
CA ALA A 163 23.71 -11.32 6.64
C ALA A 163 24.31 -11.92 5.37
N THR A 164 24.36 -11.13 4.30
CA THR A 164 24.76 -11.53 2.95
C THR A 164 26.26 -11.36 2.69
N SER A 165 27.02 -10.85 3.65
CA SER A 165 28.45 -10.59 3.51
C SER A 165 29.24 -11.57 4.34
N SER A 166 30.26 -12.20 3.74
CA SER A 166 31.18 -13.11 4.42
C SER A 166 32.02 -12.38 5.49
N GLU A 167 32.24 -11.08 5.30
CA GLU A 167 33.03 -10.22 6.18
C GLU A 167 32.32 -9.80 7.48
N SER A 168 31.03 -10.13 7.63
CA SER A 168 30.23 -9.64 8.76
C SER A 168 30.53 -10.34 10.08
N GLY A 169 31.19 -11.51 10.08
CA GLY A 169 31.51 -12.25 11.31
C GLY A 169 30.29 -12.65 12.16
N LEU A 170 29.07 -12.51 11.64
CA LEU A 170 27.84 -12.77 12.38
C LEU A 170 27.73 -14.25 12.79
N THR A 171 27.21 -14.45 13.99
CA THR A 171 26.80 -15.78 14.46
C THR A 171 25.73 -16.36 13.52
N PRO A 172 25.65 -17.70 13.36
CA PRO A 172 24.64 -18.32 12.52
C PRO A 172 23.21 -17.92 12.88
N SER A 173 22.92 -17.73 14.17
CA SER A 173 21.60 -17.32 14.66
C SER A 173 21.26 -15.87 14.29
N ALA A 174 22.21 -14.94 14.42
CA ALA A 174 22.00 -13.53 14.03
C ALA A 174 21.78 -13.40 12.51
N ARG A 175 22.55 -14.17 11.72
CA ARG A 175 22.38 -14.24 10.26
C ARG A 175 21.00 -14.81 9.89
N ALA A 176 20.58 -15.90 10.53
CA ALA A 176 19.26 -16.49 10.30
C ALA A 176 18.12 -15.52 10.65
N ALA A 177 18.26 -14.77 11.76
CA ALA A 177 17.28 -13.77 12.16
C ALA A 177 17.12 -12.65 11.12
N GLN A 178 18.23 -12.15 10.55
CA GLN A 178 18.18 -11.15 9.48
C GLN A 178 17.49 -11.68 8.22
N TYR A 179 17.76 -12.92 7.80
CA TYR A 179 17.01 -13.53 6.69
C TYR A 179 15.53 -13.69 7.02
N ALA A 180 15.19 -14.16 8.23
CA ALA A 180 13.82 -14.32 8.69
C ALA A 180 13.04 -12.99 8.72
N SER A 181 13.73 -11.85 8.83
CA SER A 181 13.09 -10.53 8.75
C SER A 181 12.42 -10.22 7.41
N ILE A 182 12.61 -11.04 6.37
CA ILE A 182 11.83 -10.99 5.11
C ILE A 182 10.32 -11.13 5.34
N VAL A 183 9.94 -11.70 6.48
CA VAL A 183 8.54 -11.74 6.94
C VAL A 183 7.94 -10.33 6.97
N SER A 184 8.69 -9.28 7.27
CA SER A 184 8.16 -7.90 7.29
C SER A 184 7.61 -7.42 5.93
N PRO A 185 8.41 -7.35 4.85
CA PRO A 185 7.91 -6.91 3.55
C PRO A 185 6.87 -7.88 2.97
N LEU A 186 7.02 -9.20 3.20
CA LEU A 186 6.03 -10.18 2.75
C LEU A 186 4.71 -10.03 3.47
N PHE A 187 4.72 -9.88 4.79
CA PHE A 187 3.52 -9.67 5.58
C PHE A 187 2.82 -8.37 5.18
N THR A 188 3.57 -7.28 4.98
CA THR A 188 3.02 -6.01 4.50
C THR A 188 2.38 -6.15 3.13
N MET A 189 3.04 -6.85 2.20
CA MET A 189 2.48 -7.16 0.89
C MET A 189 1.19 -7.99 1.01
N LEU A 190 1.18 -9.04 1.83
CA LEU A 190 0.01 -9.91 1.99
C LEU A 190 -1.19 -9.17 2.58
N ILE A 191 -1.00 -8.35 3.62
CA ILE A 191 -2.13 -7.59 4.21
C ILE A 191 -2.68 -6.56 3.22
N ILE A 192 -1.83 -5.95 2.40
CA ILE A 192 -2.25 -5.00 1.36
C ILE A 192 -3.03 -5.72 0.26
N LEU A 193 -2.52 -6.86 -0.21
CA LEU A 193 -3.13 -7.61 -1.30
C LEU A 193 -4.43 -8.31 -0.89
N PHE A 194 -4.53 -8.81 0.35
CA PHE A 194 -5.61 -9.73 0.74
C PHE A 194 -6.51 -9.24 1.87
N ALA A 195 -6.08 -8.28 2.68
CA ALA A 195 -6.82 -7.87 3.88
C ALA A 195 -7.29 -6.42 3.85
N SER A 196 -6.41 -5.47 4.20
CA SER A 196 -6.78 -4.09 4.54
C SER A 196 -6.48 -3.07 3.45
N GLY A 197 -5.79 -3.45 2.38
CA GLY A 197 -5.41 -2.56 1.28
C GLY A 197 -6.40 -2.60 0.12
N ILE A 198 -6.04 -3.36 -0.91
CA ILE A 198 -6.70 -3.37 -2.22
C ILE A 198 -8.15 -3.91 -2.16
N PRO A 199 -8.46 -5.07 -1.51
CA PRO A 199 -9.80 -5.62 -1.61
C PRO A 199 -10.90 -4.69 -1.06
N PRO A 200 -10.76 -4.08 0.14
CA PRO A 200 -11.74 -3.12 0.62
C PRO A 200 -11.85 -1.86 -0.25
N ALA A 201 -10.73 -1.37 -0.80
CA ALA A 201 -10.69 -0.18 -1.64
C ALA A 201 -11.45 -0.41 -2.97
N GLU A 202 -11.21 -1.53 -3.63
CA GLU A 202 -11.90 -1.93 -4.87
C GLU A 202 -13.39 -2.18 -4.64
N ARG A 203 -13.75 -2.88 -3.55
CA ARG A 203 -15.16 -3.11 -3.16
C ARG A 203 -15.94 -1.82 -2.97
N SER A 204 -15.36 -0.87 -2.23
CA SER A 204 -15.99 0.42 -1.98
C SER A 204 -16.18 1.22 -3.28
N GLN A 205 -15.18 1.17 -4.17
CA GLN A 205 -15.24 1.88 -5.44
C GLN A 205 -16.25 1.26 -6.41
N ALA A 206 -16.29 -0.07 -6.51
CA ALA A 206 -17.26 -0.81 -7.34
C ALA A 206 -18.70 -0.55 -6.88
N ARG A 207 -18.97 -0.64 -5.57
CA ARG A 207 -20.29 -0.35 -5.00
C ARG A 207 -20.76 1.07 -5.32
N LYS A 208 -19.87 2.06 -5.24
CA LYS A 208 -20.18 3.45 -5.60
C LYS A 208 -20.65 3.57 -7.06
N PHE A 209 -19.90 3.00 -8.00
CA PHE A 209 -20.24 3.10 -9.43
C PHE A 209 -21.48 2.29 -9.81
N TYR A 210 -21.73 1.17 -9.12
CA TYR A 210 -22.95 0.39 -9.28
C TYR A 210 -24.19 1.21 -8.89
N ILE A 211 -24.18 1.83 -7.71
CA ILE A 211 -25.29 2.67 -7.23
C ILE A 211 -25.55 3.87 -8.15
N LEU A 212 -24.48 4.54 -8.61
CA LEU A 212 -24.61 5.68 -9.54
C LEU A 212 -25.32 5.29 -10.84
N ASN A 213 -24.96 4.14 -11.41
CA ASN A 213 -25.58 3.62 -12.62
C ASN A 213 -27.07 3.25 -12.40
N SER A 214 -27.39 2.63 -11.26
CA SER A 214 -28.78 2.29 -10.93
C SER A 214 -29.65 3.54 -10.72
N ALA A 215 -29.10 4.60 -10.11
CA ALA A 215 -29.80 5.87 -9.94
C ALA A 215 -30.10 6.56 -11.28
N GLU A 216 -29.16 6.50 -12.23
CA GLU A 216 -29.34 7.06 -13.57
C GLU A 216 -30.39 6.29 -14.38
N ASN A 217 -30.40 4.95 -14.28
CA ASN A 217 -31.39 4.10 -14.95
C ASN A 217 -32.80 4.18 -14.34
N GLY A 218 -32.92 4.53 -13.05
CA GLY A 218 -34.21 4.67 -12.35
C GLY A 218 -34.87 6.05 -12.47
N THR A 219 -34.19 7.04 -13.05
CA THR A 219 -34.72 8.41 -13.25
C THR A 219 -35.30 8.52 -14.66
N THR A 220 -36.58 8.89 -14.80
CA THR A 220 -37.20 9.15 -16.11
C THR A 220 -36.42 10.25 -16.85
N PRO A 221 -36.09 10.10 -18.15
CA PRO A 221 -35.31 11.09 -18.86
C PRO A 221 -36.06 12.42 -18.89
N THR A 222 -35.54 13.44 -18.21
CA THR A 222 -36.05 14.80 -18.34
C THR A 222 -35.61 15.34 -19.71
N PRO A 223 -36.55 15.79 -20.56
CA PRO A 223 -36.26 16.13 -21.96
C PRO A 223 -35.40 17.40 -22.15
N SER A 224 -34.94 18.05 -21.09
CA SER A 224 -34.17 19.31 -21.14
C SER A 224 -32.65 19.14 -21.13
N ILE A 225 -32.11 17.92 -20.95
CA ILE A 225 -30.67 17.64 -21.07
C ILE A 225 -30.37 16.84 -22.35
N VAL A 226 -30.99 17.24 -23.47
CA VAL A 226 -30.47 16.92 -24.80
C VAL A 226 -29.68 18.12 -25.28
N ARG A 227 -28.50 18.35 -24.70
CA ARG A 227 -27.47 19.18 -25.32
C ARG A 227 -26.25 18.30 -25.58
N ASN A 228 -26.14 17.93 -26.85
CA ASN A 228 -24.97 17.32 -27.51
C ASN A 228 -24.67 15.87 -27.13
N ALA A 229 -25.56 14.98 -27.53
CA ALA A 229 -25.23 13.57 -27.76
C ALA A 229 -24.26 13.47 -28.97
N THR A 230 -22.98 13.68 -28.73
CA THR A 230 -21.91 13.12 -29.57
C THR A 230 -21.70 11.66 -29.18
N CYS A 231 -21.64 10.79 -30.17
CA CYS A 231 -21.62 9.33 -30.09
C CYS A 231 -20.63 8.74 -29.06
N ASN A 232 -21.09 8.51 -27.82
CA ASN A 232 -20.63 7.45 -26.88
C ASN A 232 -21.42 7.57 -25.56
N HIS A 233 -22.68 7.13 -25.53
CA HIS A 233 -23.44 7.00 -24.28
C HIS A 233 -22.92 5.79 -23.47
N GLN A 234 -21.69 5.87 -22.97
CA GLN A 234 -21.20 4.91 -21.98
C GLN A 234 -21.69 5.31 -20.59
N THR A 235 -22.44 4.43 -19.95
CA THR A 235 -22.92 4.65 -18.57
C THR A 235 -21.72 4.75 -17.60
N PRO A 236 -21.90 5.34 -16.40
CA PRO A 236 -20.85 5.39 -15.38
C PRO A 236 -20.25 4.01 -15.08
N TRP A 237 -21.09 2.96 -15.12
CA TRP A 237 -20.66 1.58 -14.93
C TRP A 237 -19.76 1.07 -16.05
N GLU A 238 -20.08 1.38 -17.31
CA GLU A 238 -19.26 0.97 -18.46
C GLU A 238 -17.90 1.66 -18.47
N ARG A 239 -17.86 2.95 -18.13
CA ARG A 239 -16.60 3.69 -17.97
C ARG A 239 -15.74 3.08 -16.87
N TYR A 240 -16.35 2.67 -15.77
CA TYR A 240 -15.66 1.99 -14.67
C TYR A 240 -15.10 0.63 -15.09
N LYS A 241 -15.89 -0.22 -15.77
CA LYS A 241 -15.41 -1.49 -16.33
C LYS A 241 -14.24 -1.31 -17.29
N TYR A 242 -14.32 -0.30 -18.16
CA TYR A 242 -13.24 0.05 -19.10
C TYR A 242 -11.97 0.49 -18.36
N TYR A 243 -12.11 1.28 -17.30
CA TYR A 243 -10.98 1.68 -16.46
C TYR A 243 -10.31 0.47 -15.79
N LEU A 244 -11.09 -0.47 -15.25
CA LEU A 244 -10.57 -1.70 -14.63
C LEU A 244 -9.82 -2.60 -15.64
N SER A 245 -10.32 -2.73 -16.88
CA SER A 245 -9.66 -3.55 -17.90
C SER A 245 -8.39 -2.92 -18.48
N SER A 246 -8.27 -1.59 -18.38
CA SER A 246 -7.18 -0.79 -18.95
C SER A 246 -6.09 -0.40 -17.95
N THR A 247 -6.34 -0.53 -16.64
CA THR A 247 -5.43 -0.04 -15.59
C THR A 247 -5.02 -1.15 -14.63
N SER A 248 -3.71 -1.35 -14.47
CA SER A 248 -3.14 -2.34 -13.55
C SER A 248 -3.51 -2.04 -12.10
N VAL A 249 -3.74 -3.07 -11.29
CA VAL A 249 -4.09 -2.89 -9.86
C VAL A 249 -2.95 -2.22 -9.10
N LEU A 250 -1.76 -2.82 -9.18
CA LEU A 250 -0.65 -2.55 -8.29
C LEU A 250 0.51 -1.92 -9.06
N PHE A 251 1.04 -2.63 -10.05
CA PHE A 251 2.23 -2.19 -10.79
C PHE A 251 1.91 -1.02 -11.71
N PRO A 252 2.71 0.07 -11.71
CA PRO A 252 2.50 1.22 -12.57
C PRO A 252 2.86 0.86 -14.02
N ILE A 253 1.87 0.36 -14.77
CA ILE A 253 2.03 -0.11 -16.15
C ILE A 253 1.18 0.77 -17.08
N PRO A 254 1.75 1.31 -18.17
CA PRO A 254 0.98 2.06 -19.15
C PRO A 254 -0.22 1.26 -19.71
N PRO A 255 -1.40 1.88 -19.89
CA PRO A 255 -2.59 1.18 -20.40
C PRO A 255 -2.39 0.46 -21.74
N VAL A 256 -1.50 0.98 -22.59
CA VAL A 256 -1.15 0.38 -23.90
C VAL A 256 -0.53 -1.01 -23.73
N LEU A 257 0.24 -1.22 -22.65
CA LEU A 257 0.84 -2.52 -22.34
C LEU A 257 -0.08 -3.41 -21.52
N TYR A 258 -0.90 -2.83 -20.63
CA TYR A 258 -1.78 -3.59 -19.75
C TYR A 258 -3.01 -4.17 -20.48
N ARG A 259 -3.67 -3.35 -21.30
CA ARG A 259 -4.93 -3.71 -21.96
C ARG A 259 -4.86 -5.00 -22.79
N PRO A 260 -3.86 -5.25 -23.65
CA PRO A 260 -3.82 -6.44 -24.51
C PRO A 260 -3.50 -7.74 -23.77
N LEU A 261 -3.11 -7.69 -22.49
CA LEU A 261 -2.73 -8.89 -21.75
C LEU A 261 -3.94 -9.80 -21.47
N PRO A 262 -3.79 -11.13 -21.61
CA PRO A 262 -4.84 -12.07 -21.25
C PRO A 262 -5.09 -12.05 -19.74
N LEU A 263 -6.32 -12.38 -19.33
CA LEU A 263 -6.74 -12.37 -17.93
C LEU A 263 -5.83 -13.24 -17.04
N LEU A 264 -5.35 -14.39 -17.54
CA LEU A 264 -4.44 -15.26 -16.80
C LEU A 264 -3.13 -14.57 -16.44
N VAL A 265 -2.56 -13.78 -17.35
CA VAL A 265 -1.32 -13.03 -17.10
C VAL A 265 -1.58 -11.88 -16.13
N LYS A 266 -2.71 -11.18 -16.28
CA LYS A 266 -3.13 -10.12 -15.35
C LYS A 266 -3.27 -10.67 -13.91
N SER A 267 -3.93 -11.80 -13.75
CA SER A 267 -4.19 -12.37 -12.42
C SER A 267 -2.96 -13.03 -11.78
N THR A 268 -2.08 -13.67 -12.55
CA THR A 268 -0.91 -14.38 -12.00
C THR A 268 0.33 -13.50 -11.87
N ALA A 269 0.71 -12.78 -12.93
CA ALA A 269 1.95 -12.01 -12.97
C ALA A 269 1.78 -10.58 -12.42
N LEU A 270 0.60 -9.97 -12.63
CA LEU A 270 0.31 -8.59 -12.22
C LEU A 270 -0.55 -8.50 -10.95
N LEU A 271 -0.86 -9.65 -10.34
CA LEU A 271 -1.62 -9.76 -9.11
C LEU A 271 -3.03 -9.16 -9.20
N ASP A 272 -3.66 -9.11 -10.38
CA ASP A 272 -5.05 -8.68 -10.56
C ASP A 272 -6.02 -9.84 -10.27
N PHE A 273 -6.18 -10.16 -8.98
CA PHE A 273 -6.96 -11.31 -8.55
C PHE A 273 -8.47 -11.12 -8.79
N PRO A 274 -9.21 -12.20 -9.13
CA PRO A 274 -10.67 -12.14 -9.30
C PRO A 274 -11.42 -11.57 -8.10
N MET A 275 -10.93 -11.79 -6.88
CA MET A 275 -11.56 -11.29 -5.65
C MET A 275 -11.67 -9.75 -5.58
N TYR A 276 -10.85 -9.00 -6.34
CA TYR A 276 -10.95 -7.54 -6.43
C TYR A 276 -12.17 -7.06 -7.21
N ARG A 277 -12.80 -7.95 -7.97
CA ARG A 277 -13.98 -7.64 -8.78
C ARG A 277 -15.29 -7.98 -8.10
N ARG A 278 -15.27 -8.54 -6.88
CA ARG A 278 -16.47 -8.90 -6.13
C ARG A 278 -16.80 -7.87 -5.06
N PHE A 279 -18.07 -7.52 -4.94
CA PHE A 279 -18.59 -6.55 -3.97
C PHE A 279 -20.02 -6.91 -3.55
N GLU A 280 -20.41 -6.52 -2.33
CA GLU A 280 -21.74 -6.80 -1.78
C GLU A 280 -22.72 -5.66 -2.06
N THR A 281 -23.96 -6.03 -2.38
CA THR A 281 -25.12 -5.15 -2.58
C THR A 281 -26.31 -5.64 -1.75
N GLU A 282 -27.40 -4.86 -1.70
CA GLU A 282 -28.64 -5.28 -1.01
C GLU A 282 -29.26 -6.53 -1.65
N ASP A 283 -29.02 -6.74 -2.95
CA ASP A 283 -29.51 -7.88 -3.72
C ASP A 283 -28.55 -9.11 -3.67
N GLY A 284 -27.47 -9.04 -2.89
CA GLY A 284 -26.45 -10.10 -2.76
C GLY A 284 -25.06 -9.72 -3.28
N GLU A 285 -24.18 -10.73 -3.39
CA GLU A 285 -22.81 -10.56 -3.91
C GLU A 285 -22.83 -10.39 -5.44
N GLN A 286 -22.20 -9.31 -5.91
CA GLN A 286 -22.08 -8.95 -7.32
C GLN A 286 -20.62 -9.07 -7.78
N GLU A 287 -20.41 -9.40 -9.05
CA GLU A 287 -19.09 -9.49 -9.66
C GLU A 287 -18.98 -8.57 -10.89
N VAL A 288 -17.89 -7.81 -10.98
CA VAL A 288 -17.58 -6.98 -12.14
C VAL A 288 -16.97 -7.84 -13.24
N ILE A 289 -17.77 -8.14 -14.26
CA ILE A 289 -17.32 -8.84 -15.46
C ILE A 289 -16.60 -7.85 -16.38
N LEU A 290 -15.32 -8.10 -16.64
CA LEU A 290 -14.52 -7.30 -17.59
C LEU A 290 -14.89 -7.70 -19.02
N VAL A 291 -14.99 -6.68 -19.88
CA VAL A 291 -15.25 -6.81 -21.33
C VAL A 291 -13.91 -6.79 -22.08
#